data_AF-A0A831A2F0-F1
#
_entry.id   AF-A0A831A2F0-F1
#
_cell.length_a   1.000
_cell.length_b   1.000
_cell.length_c   1.000
_cell.angle_alpha   90.00
_cell.angle_beta   90.00
_cell.angle_gamma   90.00
#
_symmetry.space_group_name_H-M   'P 1'
#
loop_
_entity.id
_entity.type
_entity.pdbx_description
1 polymer ?
#
loop_
_entity_poly.entity_id
_entity_poly.type
_entity_poly.pdbx_seq_one_letter_code
_entity_poly.pdbx_strand_id
1 'polypeptide(L)'
;MISRHLLSSPLPISIKIKWKSISIPVTYAILGYYAALFPLLAEPLLPPDKPLSAFQFSLYRHYRIVHGVRIALAFILSFLLVRALEIPEGSWPLITLVVVMGPISSWGNVFPRAVQRIGGTLFGTIAGLIAIKLELFSLPFMLLWCAIVMFISGYLALGKHPYIALLIGITLGVVCGGVPGDMATALWRGGDVILGSLLALLFTSIWPQKAYTHWRIQLSDLLRDTARIYHAGFSPNLVDKPRLARPLQHLLGKVIKMRTLIEPSSKETRTPRSVFEGIQTQNRNLICTLELQFNAWWASRQSHLIMLNAPALRRAQQMTETTLRTLSLAIVEGNSEKIAALRAELAEIGRELRQPIAESASDELVETPIHGYVWLSMEMARQLERLSELISLALRK
;
A
#
# COMPACT_ATOMS: atom_id res chain seq x y z
N MET A 1 -48.18 -44.97 -48.56
CA MET A 1 -47.72 -44.36 -49.83
C MET A 1 -46.94 -43.09 -49.45
N ILE A 2 -45.60 -43.18 -49.33
CA ILE A 2 -44.60 -42.53 -50.23
C ILE A 2 -44.60 -40.99 -50.05
N SER A 3 -43.53 -40.24 -49.79
CA SER A 3 -42.08 -40.47 -49.66
C SER A 3 -41.42 -39.19 -49.09
N ARG A 4 -40.19 -39.35 -48.60
CA ARG A 4 -39.20 -38.37 -48.13
C ARG A 4 -38.86 -37.28 -49.15
N HIS A 5 -38.55 -36.09 -48.62
CA HIS A 5 -37.50 -35.13 -49.03
C HIS A 5 -37.56 -33.96 -48.00
N LEU A 6 -36.53 -33.30 -47.49
CA LEU A 6 -35.08 -33.26 -47.68
C LEU A 6 -34.50 -32.54 -46.43
N LEU A 7 -33.32 -32.97 -45.98
CA LEU A 7 -32.49 -32.22 -45.03
C LEU A 7 -32.05 -30.87 -45.61
N SER A 8 -32.05 -29.79 -44.81
CA SER A 8 -30.97 -28.79 -44.79
C SER A 8 -31.10 -27.78 -43.63
N SER A 9 -30.14 -27.86 -42.70
CA SER A 9 -29.53 -26.80 -41.86
C SER A 9 -30.38 -25.76 -41.10
N PRO A 10 -30.16 -25.56 -39.77
CA PRO A 10 -30.52 -24.31 -39.11
C PRO A 10 -29.44 -23.25 -39.41
N LEU A 11 -29.83 -22.13 -40.03
CA LEU A 11 -29.01 -20.93 -40.11
C LEU A 11 -28.91 -20.29 -38.70
N PRO A 12 -27.72 -20.01 -38.17
CA PRO A 12 -27.57 -19.27 -36.92
C PRO A 12 -27.49 -17.78 -37.26
N ILE A 13 -28.54 -17.01 -36.98
CA ILE A 13 -28.42 -15.54 -36.97
C ILE A 13 -27.78 -15.15 -35.63
N SER A 14 -26.45 -15.31 -35.57
CA SER A 14 -25.62 -14.72 -34.53
C SER A 14 -25.49 -13.23 -34.85
N ILE A 15 -26.30 -12.39 -34.19
CA ILE A 15 -26.06 -10.95 -34.15
C ILE A 15 -24.84 -10.73 -33.24
N LYS A 16 -23.64 -10.84 -33.81
CA LYS A 16 -22.40 -10.36 -33.18
C LYS A 16 -22.44 -8.83 -33.15
N ILE A 17 -22.98 -8.26 -32.08
CA ILE A 17 -22.76 -6.86 -31.74
C ILE A 17 -21.28 -6.71 -31.38
N LYS A 18 -20.49 -6.28 -32.36
CA LYS A 18 -19.08 -5.97 -32.20
C LYS A 18 -19.01 -4.62 -31.45
N TRP A 19 -18.93 -4.67 -30.13
CA TRP A 19 -18.59 -3.52 -29.30
C TRP A 19 -17.16 -3.07 -29.64
N LYS A 20 -17.03 -2.26 -30.68
CA LYS A 20 -15.80 -1.52 -30.95
C LYS A 20 -15.70 -0.50 -29.81
N SER A 21 -14.77 -0.76 -28.89
CA SER A 21 -14.34 0.14 -27.82
C SER A 21 -14.45 1.60 -28.28
N ILE A 22 -15.48 2.30 -27.80
CA ILE A 22 -15.52 3.76 -27.81
C ILE A 22 -14.48 4.15 -26.76
N SER A 23 -13.24 4.26 -27.21
CA SER A 23 -12.14 4.81 -26.46
C SER A 23 -12.45 6.27 -26.23
N ILE A 24 -13.12 6.58 -25.12
CA ILE A 24 -13.44 7.94 -24.68
C ILE A 24 -12.12 8.73 -24.62
N PRO A 25 -11.90 9.74 -25.48
CA PRO A 25 -10.63 10.51 -25.50
C PRO A 25 -10.43 11.37 -24.24
N VAL A 26 -11.49 11.56 -23.46
CA VAL A 26 -11.51 12.44 -22.27
C VAL A 26 -10.66 11.87 -21.13
N THR A 27 -10.56 10.54 -20.97
CA THR A 27 -9.69 9.94 -19.95
C THR A 27 -8.21 10.20 -20.24
N TYR A 28 -7.79 10.20 -21.50
CA TYR A 28 -6.38 10.46 -21.87
C TYR A 28 -6.00 11.94 -21.80
N ALA A 29 -6.90 12.87 -22.15
CA ALA A 29 -6.66 14.30 -22.01
C ALA A 29 -6.48 14.72 -20.53
N ILE A 30 -7.27 14.11 -19.65
CA ILE A 30 -7.19 14.31 -18.20
C ILE A 30 -5.92 13.65 -17.64
N LEU A 31 -5.61 12.39 -18.00
CA LEU A 31 -4.38 11.72 -17.56
C LEU A 31 -3.09 12.44 -18.02
N GLY A 32 -3.08 13.01 -19.23
CA GLY A 32 -1.97 13.81 -19.75
C GLY A 32 -1.76 15.10 -18.95
N TYR A 33 -2.85 15.76 -18.54
CA TYR A 33 -2.79 16.97 -17.70
C TYR A 33 -2.33 16.66 -16.27
N TYR A 34 -2.72 15.51 -15.71
CA TYR A 34 -2.29 15.07 -14.36
C TYR A 34 -0.81 14.67 -14.34
N ALA A 35 -0.31 14.07 -15.42
CA ALA A 35 1.12 13.75 -15.57
C ALA A 35 2.00 15.01 -15.75
N ALA A 36 1.45 16.06 -16.37
CA ALA A 36 2.17 17.31 -16.64
C ALA A 36 2.21 18.27 -15.43
N LEU A 37 1.19 18.29 -14.57
CA LEU A 37 1.16 19.18 -13.38
C LEU A 37 1.90 18.62 -12.16
N PHE A 38 2.05 17.29 -12.07
CA PHE A 38 2.67 16.62 -10.91
C PHE A 38 4.13 17.03 -10.63
N PRO A 39 5.00 17.26 -11.64
CA PRO A 39 6.38 17.71 -11.40
C PRO A 39 6.49 19.15 -10.92
N LEU A 40 5.53 20.02 -11.27
CA LEU A 40 5.56 21.48 -10.98
C LEU A 40 5.17 21.83 -9.54
N LEU A 41 4.52 20.92 -8.82
CA LEU A 41 4.10 21.06 -7.42
C LEU A 41 4.76 20.02 -6.50
N ALA A 42 5.76 19.28 -7.02
CA ALA A 42 6.47 18.26 -6.25
C ALA A 42 7.38 18.92 -5.22
N GLU A 43 7.15 18.59 -3.94
CA GLU A 43 8.09 18.89 -2.86
C GLU A 43 9.52 18.44 -3.23
N PRO A 44 10.56 19.09 -2.68
CA PRO A 44 11.94 18.66 -2.87
C PRO A 44 12.08 17.18 -2.51
N LEU A 45 12.77 16.44 -3.39
CA LEU A 45 13.04 15.02 -3.25
C LEU A 45 13.66 14.76 -1.88
N LEU A 46 13.18 13.72 -1.21
CA LEU A 46 13.75 13.32 0.07
C LEU A 46 15.04 12.54 -0.19
N PRO A 47 16.21 12.98 0.30
CA PRO A 47 17.42 12.19 0.23
C PRO A 47 17.23 10.92 1.07
N PRO A 48 17.28 9.71 0.46
CA PRO A 48 16.86 8.48 1.11
C PRO A 48 17.78 8.06 2.27
N ASP A 49 19.03 8.51 2.24
CA ASP A 49 20.11 8.21 3.17
C ASP A 49 20.10 9.03 4.47
N LYS A 50 19.28 10.09 4.55
CA LYS A 50 19.29 10.95 5.74
C LYS A 50 18.90 10.18 7.02
N PRO A 51 19.64 10.37 8.13
CA PRO A 51 19.27 9.80 9.42
C PRO A 51 17.96 10.41 9.90
N LEU A 52 17.11 9.60 10.53
CA LEU A 52 15.89 10.08 11.16
C LEU A 52 16.21 10.72 12.50
N SER A 53 15.76 11.96 12.74
CA SER A 53 15.93 12.60 14.05
C SER A 53 15.03 11.93 15.10
N ALA A 54 15.43 11.99 16.38
CA ALA A 54 14.63 11.41 17.48
C ALA A 54 13.20 11.98 17.54
N PHE A 55 13.05 13.27 17.21
CA PHE A 55 11.75 13.93 17.11
C PHE A 55 10.91 13.36 15.95
N GLN A 56 11.49 13.22 14.75
CA GLN A 56 10.80 12.59 13.61
C GLN A 56 10.40 11.15 13.94
N PHE A 57 11.29 10.37 14.54
CA PHE A 57 11.01 9.00 14.95
C PHE A 57 9.80 8.93 15.91
N SER A 58 9.75 9.80 16.93
CA SER A 58 8.63 9.84 17.88
C SER A 58 7.30 10.26 17.23
N LEU A 59 7.35 11.26 16.34
CA LEU A 59 6.19 11.81 15.65
C LEU A 59 5.57 10.79 14.68
N TYR A 60 6.39 10.09 13.90
CA TYR A 60 5.93 9.03 13.00
C TYR A 60 5.51 7.76 13.73
N ARG A 61 6.03 7.49 14.94
CA ARG A 61 5.54 6.38 15.77
C ARG A 61 4.09 6.60 16.22
N HIS A 62 3.73 7.85 16.51
CA HIS A 62 2.37 8.25 16.88
C HIS A 62 1.58 8.81 15.69
N TYR A 63 1.81 8.30 14.47
CA TYR A 63 1.25 8.87 13.24
C TYR A 63 -0.28 9.07 13.28
N ARG A 64 -1.01 8.16 13.94
CA ARG A 64 -2.48 8.23 14.05
C ARG A 64 -2.94 9.45 14.83
N ILE A 65 -2.25 9.74 15.93
CA ILE A 65 -2.55 10.89 16.80
C ILE A 65 -2.24 12.16 16.03
N VAL A 66 -1.06 12.23 15.41
CA VAL A 66 -0.62 13.40 14.63
C VAL A 66 -1.58 13.67 13.46
N HIS A 67 -1.98 12.63 12.72
CA HIS A 67 -2.94 12.76 11.63
C HIS A 67 -4.32 13.18 12.14
N GLY A 68 -4.78 12.62 13.27
CA GLY A 68 -6.05 13.00 13.89
C GLY A 68 -6.09 14.46 14.33
N VAL A 69 -5.03 14.92 15.01
CA VAL A 69 -4.88 16.34 15.42
C VAL A 69 -4.85 17.24 14.19
N ARG A 70 -4.13 16.86 13.12
CA ARG A 70 -4.10 17.63 11.88
C ARG A 70 -5.47 17.77 11.24
N ILE A 71 -6.25 16.68 11.15
CA ILE A 71 -7.61 16.74 10.61
C ILE A 71 -8.50 17.62 11.50
N ALA A 72 -8.41 17.49 12.82
CA ALA A 72 -9.19 18.29 13.75
C ALA A 72 -8.89 19.79 13.58
N LEU A 73 -7.61 20.18 13.54
CA LEU A 73 -7.20 21.57 13.31
C LEU A 73 -7.64 22.08 11.93
N ALA A 74 -7.43 21.28 10.88
CA ALA A 74 -7.84 21.64 9.52
C ALA A 74 -9.35 21.85 9.43
N PHE A 75 -10.14 21.00 10.09
CA PHE A 75 -11.59 21.11 10.16
C PHE A 75 -12.03 22.37 10.92
N ILE A 76 -11.49 22.61 12.11
CA ILE A 76 -11.85 23.79 12.94
C ILE A 76 -11.52 25.08 12.20
N LEU A 77 -10.31 25.19 11.64
CA LEU A 77 -9.88 26.40 10.93
C LEU A 77 -10.69 26.62 9.64
N SER A 78 -10.99 25.55 8.89
CA SER A 78 -11.85 25.66 7.70
C SER A 78 -13.29 26.02 8.07
N PHE A 79 -13.80 25.49 9.17
CA PHE A 79 -15.13 25.82 9.69
C PHE A 79 -15.22 27.29 10.08
N LEU A 80 -14.22 27.81 10.80
CA LEU A 80 -14.14 29.22 11.14
C LEU A 80 -14.06 30.10 9.89
N LEU A 81 -13.26 29.71 8.89
CA LEU A 81 -13.14 30.43 7.62
C LEU A 81 -14.45 30.48 6.84
N VAL A 82 -15.14 29.34 6.72
CA VAL A 82 -16.45 29.25 6.06
C VAL A 82 -17.48 30.15 6.74
N ARG A 83 -17.51 30.18 8.08
CA ARG A 83 -18.45 31.04 8.82
C ARG A 83 -18.08 32.52 8.75
N ALA A 84 -16.80 32.85 8.83
CA ALA A 84 -16.34 34.24 8.79
C ALA A 84 -16.55 34.90 7.42
N LEU A 85 -16.51 34.12 6.34
CA LEU A 85 -16.75 34.58 4.97
C LEU A 85 -18.20 34.43 4.52
N GLU A 86 -19.10 33.99 5.41
CA GLU A 86 -20.53 33.75 5.13
C GLU A 86 -20.78 32.95 3.84
N ILE A 87 -19.96 31.91 3.60
CA ILE A 87 -20.01 31.15 2.35
C ILE A 87 -21.35 30.41 2.22
N PRO A 88 -22.11 30.64 1.13
CA PRO A 88 -23.35 29.89 0.86
C PRO A 88 -23.07 28.39 0.81
N GLU A 89 -23.98 27.55 1.32
CA GLU A 89 -23.82 26.08 1.28
C GLU A 89 -22.52 25.54 1.91
N GLY A 90 -21.92 26.28 2.86
CA GLY A 90 -20.61 26.01 3.48
C GLY A 90 -20.38 24.64 4.17
N SER A 91 -21.34 23.73 4.13
CA SER A 91 -21.16 22.33 4.52
C SER A 91 -20.23 21.54 3.57
N TRP A 92 -20.22 21.87 2.27
CA TRP A 92 -19.50 21.12 1.24
C TRP A 92 -17.98 21.29 1.23
N PRO A 93 -17.41 22.48 1.49
CA PRO A 93 -15.98 22.61 1.68
C PRO A 93 -15.48 21.73 2.83
N LEU A 94 -16.26 21.62 3.91
CA LEU A 94 -15.93 20.84 5.11
C LEU A 94 -16.00 19.32 4.84
N ILE A 95 -17.10 18.86 4.22
CA ILE A 95 -17.23 17.45 3.81
C ILE A 95 -16.09 17.07 2.88
N THR A 96 -15.78 17.93 1.91
CA THR A 96 -14.72 17.69 0.93
C THR A 96 -13.36 17.58 1.60
N LEU A 97 -13.05 18.47 2.54
CA LEU A 97 -11.80 18.41 3.29
C LEU A 97 -11.64 17.07 4.02
N VAL A 98 -12.67 16.61 4.72
CA VAL A 98 -12.64 15.33 5.44
C VAL A 98 -12.53 14.14 4.48
N VAL A 99 -13.25 14.16 3.37
CA VAL A 99 -13.23 13.08 2.37
C VAL A 99 -11.87 12.97 1.65
N VAL A 100 -11.20 14.10 1.43
CA VAL A 100 -9.89 14.16 0.76
C VAL A 100 -8.76 13.77 1.74
N MET A 101 -8.72 14.35 2.94
CA MET A 101 -7.63 14.12 3.91
C MET A 101 -7.83 12.93 4.85
N GLY A 102 -9.07 12.48 5.07
CA GLY A 102 -9.41 11.48 6.09
C GLY A 102 -8.58 10.20 6.02
N PRO A 103 -8.68 9.44 4.91
CA PRO A 103 -8.07 8.11 4.83
C PRO A 103 -6.58 8.12 4.47
N ILE A 104 -6.01 9.25 4.05
CA ILE A 104 -4.64 9.30 3.57
C ILE A 104 -3.95 10.57 4.05
N SER A 105 -2.75 10.41 4.57
CA SER A 105 -2.04 11.52 5.21
C SER A 105 -0.91 12.13 4.40
N SER A 106 -0.41 11.41 3.38
CA SER A 106 0.74 11.80 2.56
C SER A 106 0.35 12.65 1.36
N TRP A 107 1.15 13.67 1.07
CA TRP A 107 0.94 14.60 -0.04
C TRP A 107 0.74 13.90 -1.38
N GLY A 108 1.62 12.94 -1.70
CA GLY A 108 1.59 12.21 -2.97
C GLY A 108 0.31 11.40 -3.23
N ASN A 109 -0.50 11.18 -2.19
CA ASN A 109 -1.80 10.51 -2.30
C ASN A 109 -2.98 11.48 -2.15
N VAL A 110 -2.84 12.53 -1.32
CA VAL A 110 -3.88 13.56 -1.14
C VAL A 110 -4.05 14.37 -2.42
N PHE A 111 -2.97 14.72 -3.11
CA PHE A 111 -3.03 15.53 -4.33
C PHE A 111 -3.85 14.87 -5.45
N PRO A 112 -3.53 13.64 -5.91
CA PRO A 112 -4.36 12.97 -6.92
C PRO A 112 -5.83 12.83 -6.49
N ARG A 113 -6.08 12.58 -5.21
CA ARG A 113 -7.43 12.46 -4.66
C ARG A 113 -8.20 13.78 -4.67
N ALA A 114 -7.55 14.89 -4.36
CA ALA A 114 -8.13 16.23 -4.46
C ALA A 114 -8.51 16.56 -5.91
N VAL A 115 -7.65 16.24 -6.89
CA VAL A 115 -7.95 16.47 -8.30
C VAL A 115 -9.09 15.55 -8.79
N GLN A 116 -9.09 14.27 -8.38
CA GLN A 116 -10.20 13.36 -8.66
C GLN A 116 -11.52 13.85 -8.06
N ARG A 117 -11.47 14.47 -6.87
CA ARG A 117 -12.63 15.07 -6.19
C ARG A 117 -13.18 16.25 -6.96
N ILE A 118 -12.32 17.19 -7.37
CA ILE A 118 -12.67 18.33 -8.22
C ILE A 118 -13.27 17.83 -9.55
N GLY A 119 -12.58 16.92 -10.24
CA GLY A 119 -13.02 16.40 -11.53
C GLY A 119 -14.37 15.69 -11.45
N GLY A 120 -14.54 14.77 -10.49
CA GLY A 120 -15.79 14.04 -10.29
C GLY A 120 -16.98 14.96 -9.99
N THR A 121 -16.77 15.98 -9.16
CA THR A 121 -17.82 16.98 -8.88
C THR A 121 -18.12 17.84 -10.09
N LEU A 122 -17.12 18.32 -10.85
CA LEU A 122 -17.39 19.12 -12.06
C LEU A 122 -18.22 18.34 -13.09
N PHE A 123 -17.87 17.08 -13.36
CA PHE A 123 -18.65 16.23 -14.26
C PHE A 123 -20.04 15.92 -13.73
N GLY A 124 -20.17 15.64 -12.43
CA GLY A 124 -21.46 15.39 -11.80
C GLY A 124 -22.35 16.62 -11.76
N THR A 125 -21.79 17.81 -11.49
CA THR A 125 -22.50 19.09 -11.58
C THR A 125 -22.98 19.31 -13.01
N ILE A 126 -22.11 19.20 -14.03
CA ILE A 126 -22.53 19.35 -15.44
C ILE A 126 -23.67 18.39 -15.79
N ALA A 127 -23.56 17.12 -15.41
CA ALA A 127 -24.61 16.13 -15.64
C ALA A 127 -25.92 16.47 -14.91
N GLY A 128 -25.84 17.03 -13.69
CA GLY A 128 -26.98 17.51 -12.91
C GLY A 128 -27.63 18.77 -13.48
N LEU A 129 -26.84 19.73 -13.97
CA LEU A 129 -27.37 20.92 -14.65
C LEU A 129 -28.16 20.52 -15.91
N ILE A 130 -27.67 19.53 -16.67
CA ILE A 130 -28.40 18.94 -17.80
C ILE A 130 -29.69 18.28 -17.33
N ALA A 131 -29.64 17.51 -16.23
CA ALA A 131 -30.83 16.86 -15.68
C ALA A 131 -31.91 17.88 -15.27
N ILE A 132 -31.55 18.93 -14.54
CA ILE A 132 -32.48 20.02 -14.16
C ILE A 132 -33.04 20.71 -15.40
N LYS A 133 -32.24 20.92 -16.44
CA LYS A 133 -32.76 21.46 -17.71
C LYS A 133 -33.75 20.52 -18.39
N LEU A 134 -33.51 19.21 -18.38
CA LEU A 134 -34.44 18.22 -18.91
C LEU A 134 -35.72 18.11 -18.09
N GLU A 135 -35.65 18.32 -16.77
CA GLU A 135 -36.82 18.35 -15.88
C GLU A 135 -37.82 19.44 -16.31
N LEU A 136 -37.32 20.61 -16.70
CA LEU A 136 -38.14 21.70 -17.24
C LEU A 136 -38.88 21.32 -18.53
N PHE A 137 -38.34 20.38 -19.31
CA PHE A 137 -39.00 19.85 -20.50
C PHE A 137 -39.98 18.73 -20.15
N SER A 138 -39.53 17.71 -19.41
CA SER A 138 -40.36 16.59 -18.97
C SER A 138 -39.60 15.67 -18.01
N LEU A 139 -40.27 15.28 -16.92
CA LEU A 139 -39.73 14.40 -15.87
C LEU A 139 -39.21 13.05 -16.42
N PRO A 140 -39.93 12.33 -17.32
CA PRO A 140 -39.40 11.12 -17.96
C PRO A 140 -38.02 11.28 -18.64
N PHE A 141 -37.77 12.41 -19.32
CA PHE A 141 -36.48 12.63 -19.96
C PHE A 141 -35.35 12.85 -18.95
N MET A 142 -35.63 13.57 -17.86
CA MET A 142 -34.70 13.70 -16.73
C MET A 142 -34.38 12.33 -16.14
N LEU A 143 -35.39 11.49 -15.89
CA LEU A 143 -35.19 10.16 -15.32
C LEU A 143 -34.37 9.25 -16.24
N LEU A 144 -34.62 9.30 -17.56
CA LEU A 144 -33.83 8.55 -18.53
C LEU A 144 -32.36 9.00 -18.53
N TRP A 145 -32.12 10.32 -18.51
CA TRP A 145 -30.77 10.87 -18.42
C TRP A 145 -30.06 10.45 -17.13
N CYS A 146 -30.73 10.59 -15.98
CA CYS A 146 -30.21 10.15 -14.69
C CYS A 146 -29.91 8.65 -14.69
N ALA A 147 -30.76 7.81 -15.28
CA ALA A 147 -30.54 6.38 -15.40
C ALA A 147 -29.28 6.07 -16.23
N ILE A 148 -29.08 6.75 -17.36
CA ILE A 148 -27.90 6.58 -18.19
C ILE A 148 -26.63 6.99 -17.43
N VAL A 149 -26.62 8.17 -16.81
CA VAL A 149 -25.44 8.66 -16.06
C VAL A 149 -25.14 7.75 -14.86
N MET A 150 -26.17 7.33 -14.11
CA MET A 150 -26.00 6.42 -12.97
C MET A 150 -25.52 5.04 -13.40
N PHE A 151 -26.00 4.52 -14.54
CA PHE A 151 -25.50 3.25 -15.10
C PHE A 151 -24.02 3.36 -15.48
N ILE A 152 -23.62 4.42 -16.20
CA ILE A 152 -22.23 4.65 -16.58
C ILE A 152 -21.35 4.82 -15.32
N SER A 153 -21.81 5.62 -14.36
CA SER A 153 -21.15 5.82 -13.07
C SER A 153 -20.96 4.50 -12.33
N GLY A 154 -22.01 3.69 -12.20
CA GLY A 154 -21.95 2.37 -11.54
C GLY A 154 -21.01 1.39 -12.24
N TYR A 155 -21.03 1.36 -13.58
CA TYR A 155 -20.12 0.55 -14.37
C TYR A 155 -18.66 0.96 -14.18
N LEU A 156 -18.37 2.27 -14.26
CA LEU A 156 -17.01 2.80 -14.06
C LEU A 156 -16.53 2.70 -12.60
N ALA A 157 -17.46 2.66 -11.64
CA ALA A 157 -17.16 2.47 -10.22
C ALA A 157 -16.51 1.10 -9.92
N LEU A 158 -16.67 0.11 -10.80
CA LEU A 158 -15.99 -1.20 -10.72
C LEU A 158 -14.70 -1.26 -11.58
N GLY A 159 -14.34 -0.16 -12.23
CA GLY A 159 -13.19 -0.05 -13.12
C GLY A 159 -11.91 0.48 -12.45
N LYS A 160 -11.04 1.08 -13.28
CA LYS A 160 -9.72 1.61 -12.84
C LYS A 160 -9.81 2.86 -11.98
N HIS A 161 -10.89 3.65 -12.09
CA HIS A 161 -11.06 4.94 -11.41
C HIS A 161 -12.37 4.98 -10.61
N PRO A 162 -12.52 4.12 -9.59
CA PRO A 162 -13.76 3.95 -8.87
C PRO A 162 -14.19 5.23 -8.15
N TYR A 163 -13.22 6.00 -7.65
CA TYR A 163 -13.49 7.20 -6.86
C TYR A 163 -14.13 8.33 -7.69
N ILE A 164 -13.59 8.68 -8.86
CA ILE A 164 -14.19 9.70 -9.74
C ILE A 164 -15.61 9.29 -10.14
N ALA A 165 -15.80 8.03 -10.54
CA ALA A 165 -17.10 7.53 -10.96
C ALA A 165 -18.15 7.70 -9.85
N LEU A 166 -17.84 7.22 -8.63
CA LEU A 166 -18.72 7.39 -7.47
C LEU A 166 -19.06 8.86 -7.19
N LEU A 167 -18.09 9.76 -7.34
CA LEU A 167 -18.31 11.19 -7.12
C LEU A 167 -19.25 11.82 -8.16
N ILE A 168 -19.19 11.38 -9.41
CA ILE A 168 -20.12 11.82 -10.46
C ILE A 168 -21.55 11.44 -10.05
N GLY A 169 -21.77 10.18 -9.67
CA GLY A 169 -23.08 9.69 -9.25
C GLY A 169 -23.61 10.38 -7.98
N ILE A 170 -22.76 10.55 -6.96
CA ILE A 170 -23.14 11.27 -5.72
C ILE A 170 -23.52 12.72 -6.05
N THR A 171 -22.69 13.42 -6.83
CA THR A 171 -22.95 14.83 -7.17
C THR A 171 -24.22 14.98 -8.00
N LEU A 172 -24.45 14.09 -8.97
CA LEU A 172 -25.70 14.04 -9.74
C LEU A 172 -26.91 13.87 -8.80
N GLY A 173 -26.88 12.86 -7.93
CA GLY A 173 -27.98 12.58 -7.01
C GLY A 173 -28.28 13.74 -6.07
N VAL A 174 -27.24 14.44 -5.61
CA VAL A 174 -27.39 15.61 -4.74
C VAL A 174 -27.93 16.82 -5.50
N VAL A 175 -27.50 17.06 -6.74
CA VAL A 175 -28.00 18.17 -7.56
C VAL A 175 -29.46 17.93 -7.95
N CYS A 176 -29.80 16.72 -8.39
CA CYS A 176 -31.17 16.35 -8.78
C CYS A 176 -32.12 16.19 -7.58
N GLY A 177 -31.60 15.89 -6.40
CA GLY A 177 -32.39 15.74 -5.16
C GLY A 177 -32.65 17.06 -4.43
N GLY A 178 -32.14 18.18 -4.95
CA GLY A 178 -32.39 19.53 -4.43
C GLY A 178 -33.75 20.09 -4.84
N VAL A 179 -33.96 21.38 -4.60
CA VAL A 179 -35.16 22.08 -5.05
C VAL A 179 -35.19 22.14 -6.58
N PRO A 180 -36.30 21.76 -7.25
CA PRO A 180 -36.40 21.79 -8.71
C PRO A 180 -36.05 23.17 -9.28
N GLY A 181 -35.20 23.19 -10.31
CA GLY A 181 -34.80 24.43 -11.00
C GLY A 181 -33.71 25.26 -10.30
N ASP A 182 -33.19 24.87 -9.14
CA ASP A 182 -32.15 25.63 -8.44
C ASP A 182 -30.75 25.40 -9.03
N MET A 183 -30.46 26.16 -10.07
CA MET A 183 -29.17 26.14 -10.76
C MET A 183 -28.03 26.75 -9.93
N ALA A 184 -28.36 27.68 -9.01
CA ALA A 184 -27.37 28.39 -8.21
C ALA A 184 -26.72 27.44 -7.20
N THR A 185 -27.52 26.62 -6.52
CA THR A 185 -27.01 25.61 -5.58
C THR A 185 -26.07 24.64 -6.28
N ALA A 186 -26.41 24.17 -7.50
CA ALA A 186 -25.56 23.26 -8.26
C ALA A 186 -24.19 23.86 -8.63
N LEU A 187 -24.13 25.16 -8.95
CA LEU A 187 -22.89 25.88 -9.25
C LEU A 187 -22.04 26.10 -7.98
N TRP A 188 -22.68 26.47 -6.86
CA TRP A 188 -22.01 26.60 -5.57
C TRP A 188 -21.34 25.29 -5.14
N ARG A 189 -21.95 24.12 -5.42
CA ARG A 189 -21.29 22.81 -5.15
C ARG A 189 -19.97 22.64 -5.87
N GLY A 190 -19.86 23.11 -7.12
CA GLY A 190 -18.59 23.10 -7.84
C GLY A 190 -17.52 23.94 -7.15
N GLY A 191 -17.87 25.18 -6.80
CA GLY A 191 -17.00 26.12 -6.09
C GLY A 191 -16.57 25.62 -4.71
N ASP A 192 -17.51 25.09 -3.93
CA ASP A 192 -17.29 24.58 -2.58
C ASP A 192 -16.36 23.38 -2.53
N VAL A 193 -16.51 22.46 -3.49
CA VAL A 193 -15.62 21.30 -3.61
C VAL A 193 -14.22 21.73 -4.02
N ILE A 194 -14.08 22.75 -4.89
CA ILE A 194 -12.77 23.32 -5.21
C ILE A 194 -12.15 23.95 -3.95
N LEU A 195 -12.89 24.79 -3.23
CA LEU A 195 -12.44 25.42 -2.00
C LEU A 195 -12.01 24.38 -0.95
N GLY A 196 -12.84 23.38 -0.67
CA GLY A 196 -12.51 22.31 0.27
C GLY A 196 -11.30 21.48 -0.15
N SER A 197 -11.12 21.25 -1.46
CA SER A 197 -9.95 20.55 -2.00
C SER A 197 -8.68 21.39 -1.89
N LEU A 198 -8.76 22.70 -2.11
CA LEU A 198 -7.63 23.63 -1.92
C LEU A 198 -7.23 23.74 -0.45
N LEU A 199 -8.20 23.86 0.46
CA LEU A 199 -7.96 23.84 1.90
C LEU A 199 -7.33 22.50 2.33
N ALA A 200 -7.82 21.37 1.80
CA ALA A 200 -7.23 20.06 2.07
C ALA A 200 -5.76 19.97 1.63
N LEU A 201 -5.44 20.53 0.47
CA LEU A 201 -4.05 20.64 0.01
C LEU A 201 -3.25 21.55 0.94
N LEU A 202 -3.74 22.74 1.25
CA LEU A 202 -3.06 23.68 2.15
C LEU A 202 -2.72 23.06 3.51
N PHE A 203 -3.68 22.40 4.17
CA PHE A 203 -3.40 21.76 5.47
C PHE A 203 -2.51 20.51 5.35
N THR A 204 -2.49 19.86 4.19
CA THR A 204 -1.57 18.74 3.94
C THR A 204 -0.14 19.23 3.68
N SER A 205 0.05 20.42 3.09
CA SER A 205 1.39 21.00 2.87
C SER A 205 2.03 21.52 4.15
N ILE A 206 1.24 21.91 5.16
CA ILE A 206 1.76 22.46 6.43
C ILE A 206 2.57 21.44 7.25
N TRP A 207 2.44 20.14 6.99
CA TRP A 207 3.36 19.11 7.48
C TRP A 207 3.17 17.84 6.64
N PRO A 208 3.89 17.71 5.52
CA PRO A 208 3.70 16.58 4.63
C PRO A 208 4.30 15.34 5.29
N GLN A 209 3.42 14.40 5.62
CA GLN A 209 3.85 13.10 6.10
C GLN A 209 4.45 12.32 4.93
N LYS A 210 5.74 12.02 5.02
CA LYS A 210 6.51 11.29 4.02
C LYS A 210 6.23 9.80 4.17
N ALA A 211 5.71 9.19 3.11
CA ALA A 211 5.45 7.76 3.08
C ALA A 211 6.73 6.94 3.25
N TYR A 212 7.85 7.42 2.67
CA TYR A 212 9.13 6.73 2.77
C TYR A 212 9.68 6.66 4.20
N THR A 213 9.57 7.75 4.97
CA THR A 213 9.97 7.77 6.39
C THR A 213 9.13 6.78 7.21
N HIS A 214 7.82 6.77 6.99
CA HIS A 214 6.93 5.81 7.65
C HIS A 214 7.28 4.36 7.26
N TRP A 215 7.57 4.12 5.98
CA TRP A 215 7.98 2.80 5.48
C TRP A 215 9.30 2.33 6.12
N ARG A 216 10.31 3.21 6.24
CA ARG A 216 11.58 2.90 6.91
C ARG A 216 11.39 2.49 8.37
N ILE A 217 10.54 3.22 9.10
CA ILE A 217 10.23 2.90 10.50
C ILE A 217 9.50 1.55 10.60
N GLN A 218 8.49 1.31 9.76
CA GLN A 218 7.78 0.03 9.75
C GLN A 218 8.70 -1.15 9.39
N LEU A 219 9.63 -0.96 8.46
CA LEU A 219 10.62 -1.98 8.10
C LEU A 219 11.58 -2.26 9.25
N SER A 220 12.05 -1.22 9.94
CA SER A 220 12.89 -1.38 11.13
C SER A 220 12.17 -2.16 12.23
N ASP A 221 10.92 -1.78 12.55
CA ASP A 221 10.11 -2.47 13.54
C ASP A 221 9.83 -3.93 13.15
N LEU A 222 9.59 -4.18 11.86
CA LEU A 222 9.39 -5.53 11.31
C LEU A 222 10.62 -6.40 11.55
N LEU A 223 11.82 -5.94 11.17
CA LEU A 223 13.06 -6.69 11.36
C LEU A 223 13.38 -6.92 12.83
N ARG A 224 13.12 -5.92 13.68
CA ARG A 224 13.30 -6.04 15.12
C ARG A 224 12.34 -7.04 15.75
N ASP A 225 11.08 -7.05 15.32
CA ASP A 225 10.10 -8.03 15.77
C ASP A 225 10.43 -9.44 15.26
N THR A 226 10.92 -9.57 14.02
CA THR A 226 11.42 -10.85 13.49
C THR A 226 12.57 -11.36 14.36
N ALA A 227 13.54 -10.50 14.72
CA ALA A 227 14.64 -10.88 15.61
C ALA A 227 14.15 -11.34 16.99
N ARG A 228 13.14 -10.66 17.57
CA ARG A 228 12.56 -11.07 18.86
C ARG A 228 11.86 -12.43 18.77
N ILE A 229 11.08 -12.67 17.72
CA ILE A 229 10.41 -13.96 17.50
C ILE A 229 11.46 -15.05 17.26
N TYR A 230 12.48 -14.77 16.45
CA TYR A 230 13.61 -15.65 16.19
C TYR A 230 14.28 -16.09 17.50
N HIS A 231 14.67 -15.12 18.33
CA HIS A 231 15.25 -15.36 19.66
C HIS A 231 14.32 -16.18 20.56
N ALA A 232 13.04 -15.83 20.62
CA ALA A 232 12.04 -16.52 21.43
C ALA A 232 11.74 -17.95 20.96
N GLY A 233 12.09 -18.32 19.72
CA GLY A 233 11.87 -19.67 19.19
C GLY A 233 13.09 -20.59 19.26
N PHE A 234 14.29 -20.03 19.30
CA PHE A 234 15.56 -20.75 19.36
C PHE A 234 16.32 -20.58 20.69
N SER A 235 15.72 -19.93 21.68
CA SER A 235 16.35 -19.75 22.99
C SER A 235 16.72 -21.11 23.61
N PRO A 236 17.98 -21.33 24.04
CA PRO A 236 18.41 -22.58 24.68
C PRO A 236 17.69 -22.88 26.00
N ASN A 237 17.04 -21.87 26.59
CA ASN A 237 16.36 -21.98 27.89
C ASN A 237 14.92 -22.49 27.77
N LEU A 238 14.50 -22.94 26.58
CA LEU A 238 13.15 -23.44 26.35
C LEU A 238 13.10 -24.95 26.54
N VAL A 239 12.18 -25.39 27.39
CA VAL A 239 11.91 -26.83 27.61
C VAL A 239 10.94 -27.37 26.56
N ASP A 240 9.92 -26.58 26.20
CA ASP A 240 8.85 -26.95 25.27
C ASP A 240 8.72 -25.96 24.11
N LYS A 241 8.10 -26.43 23.01
CA LYS A 241 7.84 -25.62 21.81
C LYS A 241 7.02 -24.36 22.16
N PRO A 242 7.56 -23.15 21.92
CA PRO A 242 6.83 -21.92 22.21
C PRO A 242 5.68 -21.70 21.23
N ARG A 243 4.59 -21.06 21.71
CA ARG A 243 3.40 -20.75 20.90
C ARG A 243 3.62 -19.51 20.05
N LEU A 244 4.32 -19.65 18.92
CA LEU A 244 4.71 -18.54 18.05
C LEU A 244 3.78 -18.30 16.84
N ALA A 245 2.74 -19.11 16.65
CA ALA A 245 1.81 -18.98 15.51
C ALA A 245 1.13 -17.60 15.44
N ARG A 246 0.62 -17.08 16.57
CA ARG A 246 -0.02 -15.76 16.63
C ARG A 246 1.00 -14.62 16.37
N PRO A 247 2.18 -14.59 17.02
CA PRO A 247 3.24 -13.64 16.69
C PRO A 247 3.62 -13.63 15.19
N LEU A 248 3.80 -14.81 14.58
CA LEU A 248 4.14 -14.93 13.15
C LEU A 248 3.03 -14.39 12.25
N GLN A 249 1.77 -14.73 12.53
CA GLN A 249 0.61 -14.20 11.80
C GLN A 249 0.50 -12.68 11.92
N HIS A 250 0.73 -12.13 13.13
CA HIS A 250 0.74 -10.69 13.35
C HIS A 250 1.82 -10.00 12.50
N LEU A 251 3.00 -10.61 12.43
CA LEU A 251 4.14 -10.09 11.69
C LEU A 251 3.89 -10.14 10.17
N LEU A 252 3.30 -11.22 9.64
CA LEU A 252 2.80 -11.27 8.25
C LEU A 252 1.75 -10.18 7.97
N GLY A 253 0.86 -9.92 8.92
CA GLY A 253 -0.11 -8.83 8.84
C GLY A 253 0.54 -7.45 8.73
N LYS A 254 1.67 -7.22 9.41
CA LYS A 254 2.47 -5.98 9.27
C LYS A 254 3.08 -5.87 7.88
N VAL A 255 3.68 -6.95 7.36
CA VAL A 255 4.21 -7.00 5.99
C VAL A 255 3.13 -6.60 4.99
N ILE A 256 1.94 -7.20 5.05
CA ILE A 256 0.85 -6.88 4.11
C ILE A 256 0.48 -5.38 4.16
N LYS A 257 0.40 -4.78 5.35
CA LYS A 257 0.08 -3.36 5.52
C LYS A 257 1.13 -2.44 4.92
N MET A 258 2.42 -2.79 5.02
CA MET A 258 3.52 -2.01 4.44
C MET A 258 3.41 -1.85 2.92
N ARG A 259 2.73 -2.77 2.21
CA ARG A 259 2.55 -2.70 0.75
C ARG A 259 1.88 -1.40 0.31
N THR A 260 1.00 -0.84 1.14
CA THR A 260 0.31 0.44 0.87
C THR A 260 1.25 1.64 0.77
N LEU A 261 2.47 1.52 1.33
CA LEU A 261 3.48 2.58 1.31
C LEU A 261 4.44 2.48 0.12
N ILE A 262 4.41 1.41 -0.67
CA ILE A 262 5.38 1.17 -1.75
C ILE A 262 5.29 2.23 -2.85
N GLU A 263 4.10 2.41 -3.41
CA GLU A 263 3.89 3.38 -4.50
C GLU A 263 4.22 4.82 -4.08
N PRO A 264 3.71 5.35 -2.95
CA PRO A 264 4.06 6.71 -2.55
C PRO A 264 5.55 6.84 -2.18
N SER A 265 6.18 5.83 -1.56
CA SER A 265 7.62 5.87 -1.26
C SER A 265 8.47 5.94 -2.53
N SER A 266 8.12 5.15 -3.56
CA SER A 266 8.82 5.16 -4.85
C SER A 266 8.71 6.50 -5.57
N LYS A 267 7.56 7.19 -5.48
CA LYS A 267 7.39 8.53 -6.03
C LYS A 267 8.19 9.58 -5.26
N GLU A 268 8.28 9.46 -3.93
CA GLU A 268 9.00 10.40 -3.07
C GLU A 268 10.53 10.33 -3.21
N THR A 269 11.09 9.12 -3.39
CA THR A 269 12.55 8.92 -3.47
C THR A 269 13.08 8.70 -4.89
N ARG A 270 12.21 8.51 -5.89
CA ARG A 270 12.55 8.06 -7.25
C ARG A 270 13.27 6.70 -7.32
N THR A 271 13.32 5.96 -6.22
CA THR A 271 13.80 4.58 -6.22
C THR A 271 12.79 3.71 -6.98
N PRO A 272 13.23 2.80 -7.88
CA PRO A 272 12.32 1.95 -8.64
C PRO A 272 11.40 1.14 -7.73
N ARG A 273 10.11 1.07 -8.10
CA ARG A 273 9.09 0.28 -7.38
C ARG A 273 9.51 -1.18 -7.17
N SER A 274 10.24 -1.75 -8.12
CA SER A 274 10.77 -3.13 -8.05
C SER A 274 11.69 -3.37 -6.85
N VAL A 275 12.42 -2.34 -6.38
CA VAL A 275 13.28 -2.47 -5.19
C VAL A 275 12.43 -2.66 -3.94
N PHE A 276 11.40 -1.81 -3.75
CA PHE A 276 10.47 -1.93 -2.63
C PHE A 276 9.65 -3.23 -2.68
N GLU A 277 9.21 -3.65 -3.86
CA GLU A 277 8.52 -4.95 -4.03
C GLU A 277 9.45 -6.14 -3.76
N GLY A 278 10.73 -6.00 -4.12
CA GLY A 278 11.78 -6.95 -3.74
C GLY A 278 11.90 -7.07 -2.21
N ILE A 279 12.04 -5.94 -1.51
CA ILE A 279 12.13 -5.91 -0.03
C ILE A 279 10.88 -6.52 0.59
N GLN A 280 9.70 -6.17 0.09
CA GLN A 280 8.41 -6.72 0.54
C GLN A 280 8.37 -8.25 0.40
N THR A 281 8.82 -8.76 -0.75
CA THR A 281 8.84 -10.20 -1.03
C THR A 281 9.86 -10.91 -0.14
N GLN A 282 11.06 -10.36 0.02
CA GLN A 282 12.09 -10.94 0.90
C GLN A 282 11.63 -10.99 2.36
N ASN A 283 10.98 -9.94 2.87
CA ASN A 283 10.43 -9.97 4.22
C ASN A 283 9.39 -11.09 4.41
N ARG A 284 8.46 -11.25 3.46
CA ARG A 284 7.50 -12.36 3.50
C ARG A 284 8.21 -13.71 3.51
N ASN A 285 9.19 -13.88 2.63
CA ASN A 285 9.93 -15.14 2.50
C ASN A 285 10.72 -15.45 3.77
N LEU A 286 11.39 -14.48 4.38
CA LEU A 286 12.11 -14.65 5.65
C LEU A 286 11.19 -15.18 6.75
N ILE A 287 9.96 -14.68 6.83
CA ILE A 287 9.00 -15.12 7.85
C ILE A 287 8.52 -16.54 7.58
N CYS A 288 8.28 -16.90 6.32
CA CYS A 288 7.93 -18.27 5.94
C CYS A 288 9.10 -19.23 6.22
N THR A 289 10.34 -18.86 5.88
CA THR A 289 11.54 -19.64 6.20
C THR A 289 11.67 -19.81 7.71
N LEU A 290 11.45 -18.76 8.50
CA LEU A 290 11.47 -18.81 9.97
C LEU A 290 10.42 -19.80 10.53
N GLU A 291 9.20 -19.77 10.01
CA GLU A 291 8.15 -20.71 10.40
C GLU A 291 8.54 -22.16 10.09
N LEU A 292 9.12 -22.41 8.90
CA LEU A 292 9.64 -23.73 8.54
C LEU A 292 10.81 -24.15 9.44
N GLN A 293 11.72 -23.23 9.78
CA GLN A 293 12.83 -23.52 10.70
C GLN A 293 12.31 -23.90 12.09
N PHE A 294 11.30 -23.21 12.61
CA PHE A 294 10.69 -23.59 13.89
C PHE A 294 10.03 -24.97 13.84
N ASN A 295 9.38 -25.30 12.73
CA ASN A 295 8.77 -26.62 12.57
C ASN A 295 9.82 -27.73 12.51
N ALA A 296 10.93 -27.51 11.82
CA ALA A 296 12.04 -28.45 11.77
C ALA A 296 12.76 -28.57 13.13
N TRP A 297 13.02 -27.44 13.80
CA TRP A 297 13.72 -27.38 15.08
C TRP A 297 12.98 -28.06 16.24
N TRP A 298 11.65 -28.01 16.20
CA TRP A 298 10.76 -28.60 17.20
C TRP A 298 10.03 -29.85 16.68
N ALA A 299 10.53 -30.52 15.63
CA ALA A 299 9.88 -31.67 15.02
C ALA A 299 9.87 -32.91 15.92
N SER A 300 11.03 -33.23 16.53
CA SER A 300 11.20 -34.32 17.48
C SER A 300 12.09 -33.86 18.63
N ARG A 301 11.93 -34.46 19.82
CA ARG A 301 12.81 -34.17 20.97
C ARG A 301 14.26 -34.58 20.68
N GLN A 302 14.46 -35.67 19.94
CA GLN A 302 15.77 -36.20 19.58
C GLN A 302 16.54 -35.24 18.65
N SER A 303 15.95 -34.86 17.51
CA SER A 303 16.54 -33.87 16.59
C SER A 303 16.83 -32.56 17.30
N HIS A 304 15.90 -32.06 18.13
CA HIS A 304 16.08 -30.84 18.89
C HIS A 304 17.32 -30.87 19.79
N LEU A 305 17.53 -31.96 20.55
CA LEU A 305 18.69 -32.11 21.44
C LEU A 305 20.02 -32.21 20.67
N ILE A 306 20.02 -32.88 19.52
CA ILE A 306 21.21 -32.94 18.64
C ILE A 306 21.55 -31.53 18.15
N MET A 307 20.57 -30.80 17.63
CA MET A 307 20.79 -29.45 17.09
C MET A 307 21.14 -28.41 18.17
N LEU A 308 20.63 -28.56 19.40
CA LEU A 308 20.97 -27.69 20.53
C LEU A 308 22.48 -27.70 20.83
N ASN A 309 23.12 -28.86 20.65
CA ASN A 309 24.53 -29.08 20.94
C ASN A 309 25.46 -28.78 19.74
N ALA A 310 24.91 -28.43 18.58
CA ALA A 310 25.70 -28.12 17.39
C ALA A 310 26.23 -26.66 17.42
N PRO A 311 27.54 -26.43 17.59
CA PRO A 311 28.09 -25.07 17.75
C PRO A 311 27.93 -24.21 16.49
N ALA A 312 28.04 -24.82 15.30
CA ALA A 312 27.86 -24.11 14.02
C ALA A 312 26.42 -23.57 13.86
N LEU A 313 25.41 -24.35 14.26
CA LEU A 313 24.01 -23.90 14.22
C LEU A 313 23.75 -22.76 15.21
N ARG A 314 24.35 -22.83 16.40
CA ARG A 314 24.25 -21.75 17.39
C ARG A 314 24.88 -20.45 16.90
N ARG A 315 26.06 -20.53 16.27
CA ARG A 315 26.71 -19.36 15.63
C ARG A 315 25.82 -18.77 14.54
N ALA A 316 25.25 -19.61 13.68
CA ALA A 316 24.34 -19.16 12.63
C ALA A 316 23.06 -18.49 13.17
N GLN A 317 22.49 -19.02 14.25
CA GLN A 317 21.34 -18.41 14.92
C GLN A 317 21.68 -17.01 15.48
N GLN A 318 22.80 -16.89 16.19
CA GLN A 318 23.27 -15.62 16.75
C GLN A 318 23.57 -14.59 15.65
N MET A 319 24.17 -15.00 14.55
CA MET A 319 24.42 -14.12 13.41
C MET A 319 23.13 -13.65 12.75
N THR A 320 22.18 -14.57 12.54
CA THR A 320 20.86 -14.23 11.97
C THR A 320 20.16 -13.18 12.83
N GLU A 321 20.14 -13.37 14.16
CA GLU A 321 19.56 -12.41 15.08
C GLU A 321 20.29 -11.06 15.06
N THR A 322 21.63 -11.08 15.10
CA THR A 322 22.47 -9.88 15.07
C THR A 322 22.26 -9.11 13.78
N THR A 323 22.22 -9.79 12.64
CA THR A 323 21.97 -9.20 11.32
C THR A 323 20.61 -8.50 11.28
N LEU A 324 19.54 -9.16 11.73
CA LEU A 324 18.20 -8.56 11.77
C LEU A 324 18.17 -7.29 12.64
N ARG A 325 18.83 -7.33 13.81
CA ARG A 325 18.93 -6.17 14.72
C ARG A 325 19.76 -5.05 14.09
N THR A 326 20.91 -5.34 13.51
CA THR A 326 21.78 -4.33 12.90
C THR A 326 21.14 -3.72 11.66
N LEU A 327 20.49 -4.51 10.80
CA LEU A 327 19.70 -3.99 9.67
C LEU A 327 18.57 -3.09 10.16
N SER A 328 17.87 -3.46 11.24
CA SER A 328 16.81 -2.62 11.80
C SER A 328 17.30 -1.24 12.22
N LEU A 329 18.51 -1.14 12.79
CA LEU A 329 19.14 0.12 13.19
C LEU A 329 19.67 0.89 11.97
N ALA A 330 20.38 0.21 11.07
CA ALA A 330 20.99 0.81 9.89
C ALA A 330 19.95 1.48 8.96
N ILE A 331 18.74 0.92 8.86
CA ILE A 331 17.64 1.51 8.08
C ILE A 331 17.18 2.85 8.67
N VAL A 332 17.19 3.01 9.99
CA VAL A 332 16.78 4.28 10.64
C VAL A 332 17.90 5.30 10.59
N GLU A 333 19.14 4.85 10.76
CA GLU A 333 20.34 5.69 10.70
C GLU A 333 20.70 6.10 9.27
N GLY A 334 20.28 5.35 8.25
CA GLY A 334 20.68 5.57 6.86
C GLY A 334 22.12 5.18 6.55
N ASN A 335 22.75 4.37 7.41
CA ASN A 335 24.17 4.02 7.29
C ASN A 335 24.36 2.81 6.35
N SER A 336 24.72 3.07 5.09
CA SER A 336 24.99 2.04 4.08
C SER A 336 26.27 1.23 4.34
N GLU A 337 27.26 1.80 5.04
CA GLU A 337 28.53 1.13 5.34
C GLU A 337 28.34 -0.02 6.33
N LYS A 338 27.52 0.19 7.38
CA LYS A 338 27.12 -0.86 8.31
C LYS A 338 26.45 -2.03 7.60
N ILE A 339 25.67 -1.75 6.55
CA ILE A 339 24.99 -2.79 5.75
C ILE A 339 26.01 -3.58 4.92
N ALA A 340 27.03 -2.92 4.37
CA ALA A 340 28.09 -3.59 3.63
C ALA A 340 28.93 -4.52 4.52
N ALA A 341 29.27 -4.10 5.74
CA ALA A 341 30.00 -4.93 6.70
C ALA A 341 29.25 -6.23 7.05
N LEU A 342 27.94 -6.15 7.29
CA LEU A 342 27.09 -7.32 7.57
C LEU A 342 27.11 -8.37 6.45
N ARG A 343 27.22 -7.94 5.19
CA ARG A 343 27.23 -8.86 4.04
C ARG A 343 28.45 -9.76 4.05
N ALA A 344 29.61 -9.22 4.45
CA ALA A 344 30.84 -10.00 4.54
C ALA A 344 30.70 -11.12 5.59
N GLU A 345 30.15 -10.80 6.76
CA GLU A 345 29.92 -11.76 7.85
C GLU A 345 28.90 -12.85 7.47
N LEU A 346 27.79 -12.49 6.82
CA LEU A 346 26.79 -13.45 6.33
C LEU A 346 27.38 -14.44 5.32
N ALA A 347 28.23 -13.96 4.41
CA ALA A 347 28.85 -14.78 3.37
C ALA A 347 29.91 -15.75 3.94
N GLU A 348 30.52 -15.42 5.07
CA GLU A 348 31.46 -16.30 5.77
C GLU A 348 30.73 -17.46 6.46
N ILE A 349 29.65 -17.18 7.20
CA ILE A 349 28.88 -18.22 7.90
C ILE A 349 28.11 -19.11 6.93
N GLY A 350 27.63 -18.56 5.81
CA GLY A 350 27.06 -19.37 4.73
C GLY A 350 28.04 -20.41 4.16
N ARG A 351 29.36 -20.15 4.23
CA ARG A 351 30.39 -21.13 3.89
C ARG A 351 30.63 -22.12 5.03
N GLU A 352 30.69 -21.64 6.27
CA GLU A 352 30.86 -22.48 7.47
C GLU A 352 29.74 -23.53 7.61
N LEU A 353 28.47 -23.17 7.34
CA LEU A 353 27.34 -24.10 7.39
C LEU A 353 27.33 -25.17 6.29
N ARG A 354 28.08 -24.99 5.19
CA ARG A 354 28.19 -26.01 4.13
C ARG A 354 29.12 -27.15 4.50
N GLN A 355 30.12 -26.89 5.35
CA GLN A 355 31.15 -27.85 5.71
C GLN A 355 30.59 -29.07 6.48
N PRO A 356 29.70 -28.90 7.50
CA PRO A 356 29.10 -30.02 8.23
C PRO A 356 28.15 -30.89 7.40
N ILE A 357 27.50 -30.33 6.36
CA ILE A 357 26.60 -31.09 5.47
C ILE A 357 27.39 -32.08 4.62
N ALA A 358 28.59 -31.69 4.16
CA ALA A 358 29.44 -32.54 3.35
C ALA A 358 30.05 -33.70 4.16
N GLU A 359 30.32 -33.48 5.46
CA GLU A 359 30.90 -34.48 6.35
C GLU A 359 29.86 -35.44 6.95
N SER A 360 28.60 -35.02 7.11
CA SER A 360 27.53 -35.84 7.71
C SER A 360 26.70 -36.63 6.70
N ALA A 361 26.95 -36.49 5.39
CA ALA A 361 26.23 -37.19 4.33
C ALA A 361 26.55 -38.70 4.25
N SER A 362 27.48 -39.20 5.08
CA SER A 362 27.88 -40.60 5.15
C SER A 362 27.15 -41.42 6.22
N ASP A 363 26.38 -40.81 7.11
CA ASP A 363 25.63 -41.51 8.16
C ASP A 363 24.14 -41.64 7.78
N GLU A 364 23.75 -42.86 7.38
CA GLU A 364 22.43 -43.22 6.82
C GLU A 364 21.26 -43.09 7.82
N LEU A 365 21.52 -42.58 9.03
CA LEU A 365 20.57 -42.50 10.16
C LEU A 365 20.24 -41.07 10.62
N VAL A 366 20.70 -40.03 9.91
CA VAL A 366 20.41 -38.64 10.28
C VAL A 366 18.95 -38.28 9.97
N GLU A 367 18.16 -38.00 11.01
CA GLU A 367 16.74 -37.64 10.91
C GLU A 367 16.53 -36.49 9.90
N THR A 368 15.64 -36.70 8.90
CA THR A 368 15.27 -35.73 7.84
C THR A 368 15.04 -34.27 8.31
N PRO A 369 14.46 -34.00 9.51
CA PRO A 369 14.33 -32.65 10.06
C PRO A 369 15.65 -31.89 10.27
N ILE A 370 16.75 -32.58 10.59
CA ILE A 370 18.05 -31.94 10.84
C ILE A 370 18.60 -31.36 9.54
N HIS A 371 18.64 -32.16 8.47
CA HIS A 371 19.04 -31.69 7.14
C HIS A 371 18.13 -30.56 6.65
N GLY A 372 16.81 -30.66 6.88
CA GLY A 372 15.86 -29.60 6.58
C GLY A 372 16.18 -28.30 7.31
N TYR A 373 16.47 -28.36 8.62
CA TYR A 373 16.82 -27.19 9.42
C TYR A 373 18.12 -26.51 8.97
N VAL A 374 19.16 -27.31 8.69
CA VAL A 374 20.44 -26.78 8.21
C VAL A 374 20.26 -26.07 6.86
N TRP A 375 19.55 -26.71 5.91
CA TRP A 375 19.26 -26.09 4.61
C TRP A 375 18.48 -24.77 4.76
N LEU A 376 17.45 -24.75 5.61
CA LEU A 376 16.67 -23.55 5.89
C LEU A 376 17.52 -22.45 6.54
N SER A 377 18.53 -22.80 7.32
CA SER A 377 19.47 -21.85 7.93
C SER A 377 20.38 -21.20 6.89
N MET A 378 20.83 -21.95 5.89
CA MET A 378 21.55 -21.37 4.75
C MET A 378 20.64 -20.49 3.89
N GLU A 379 19.39 -20.92 3.67
CA GLU A 379 18.41 -20.14 2.92
C GLU A 379 18.08 -18.82 3.63
N MET A 380 17.94 -18.84 4.97
CA MET A 380 17.78 -17.65 5.79
C MET A 380 18.94 -16.66 5.61
N ALA A 381 20.18 -17.15 5.66
CA ALA A 381 21.36 -16.31 5.43
C ALA A 381 21.36 -15.68 4.03
N ARG A 382 21.05 -16.46 2.98
CA ARG A 382 20.95 -15.98 1.60
C ARG A 382 19.84 -14.92 1.43
N GLN A 383 18.69 -15.12 2.07
CA GLN A 383 17.59 -14.16 2.05
C GLN A 383 17.95 -12.86 2.77
N LEU A 384 18.69 -12.93 3.89
CA LEU A 384 19.20 -11.76 4.60
C LEU A 384 20.23 -10.98 3.79
N GLU A 385 21.14 -11.68 3.10
CA GLU A 385 22.08 -11.06 2.17
C GLU A 385 21.32 -10.31 1.07
N ARG A 386 20.35 -10.95 0.42
CA ARG A 386 19.54 -10.32 -0.63
C ARG A 386 18.73 -9.13 -0.11
N LEU A 387 18.19 -9.24 1.10
CA LEU A 387 17.47 -8.16 1.75
C LEU A 387 18.39 -6.96 2.01
N SER A 388 19.62 -7.21 2.48
CA SER A 388 20.60 -6.16 2.75
C SER A 388 21.00 -5.39 1.47
N GLU A 389 21.14 -6.08 0.33
CA GLU A 389 21.37 -5.46 -0.98
C GLU A 389 20.23 -4.53 -1.39
N LEU A 390 18.99 -5.01 -1.26
CA LEU A 390 17.82 -4.25 -1.64
C LEU A 390 17.63 -3.02 -0.73
N ILE A 391 17.88 -3.17 0.58
CA ILE A 391 17.87 -2.04 1.52
C ILE A 391 18.95 -1.03 1.13
N SER A 392 20.15 -1.47 0.78
CA SER A 392 21.23 -0.58 0.33
C SER A 392 20.84 0.21 -0.91
N LEU A 393 20.17 -0.44 -1.88
CA LEU A 393 19.62 0.23 -3.06
C LEU A 393 18.52 1.24 -2.70
N ALA A 394 17.68 0.93 -1.72
CA ALA A 394 16.62 1.81 -1.26
C ALA A 394 17.13 3.02 -0.44
N LEU A 395 18.35 2.94 0.09
CA LEU A 395 19.02 4.03 0.83
C LEU A 395 20.02 4.82 -0.04
N ARG A 396 20.26 4.41 -1.28
CA ARG A 396 21.25 5.05 -2.17
C ARG A 396 20.76 6.44 -2.64
N LYS A 397 21.63 7.44 -2.53
CA LYS A 397 21.41 8.82 -2.99
C LYS A 397 20.99 8.92 -4.45
#